data_AF-A0A2N0QL34-F1
#
_entry.id   AF-A0A2N0QL34-F1
#
_cell.length_a   1.000
_cell.length_b   1.000
_cell.length_c   1.000
_cell.angle_alpha   90.00
_cell.angle_beta   90.00
_cell.angle_gamma   90.00
#
_symmetry.space_group_name_H-M   'P 1'
#
loop_
_entity.id
_entity.type
_entity.pdbx_description
1 polymer ?
#
loop_
_entity_poly.entity_id
_entity_poly.type
_entity_poly.pdbx_seq_one_letter_code
_entity_poly.pdbx_strand_id
1 'polypeptide(L)'
;TILFEIENINQKVEKAVDLQVKQVRLADDTKFGIAMQGIYVRELLIDDTQETRDNLDTYQQYVDDKILEITESAVSEDMKDYVAKINAYNNTFNSDLEEMWSYYNAGEFEKVKEVINIDLEQANRGILDYAKKILEYQAEQLDLVTADAKNTVVSTRTIALDEIGQLSNAFNKMKDNLNLLIRNVQSNTEQLTVAAEELSTSTEEMTATSEDMAHQVSETAEIAQMSAKTANESAKAMDETASGIQKIAESTQVLHQKAIDTEVIAKK
;
A
#
# COMPACT_ATOMS: atom_id res chain seq x y z
N THR A 1 38.01 23.05 35.90
CA THR A 1 37.14 23.06 37.11
C THR A 1 36.09 21.99 36.94
N ILE A 2 35.61 21.36 38.02
CA ILE A 2 34.51 20.38 37.98
C ILE A 2 33.30 20.90 37.19
N LEU A 3 33.01 22.21 37.28
CA LEU A 3 31.97 22.88 36.48
C LEU A 3 32.15 22.71 34.96
N PHE A 4 33.39 22.82 34.47
CA PHE A 4 33.73 22.68 33.05
C PHE A 4 33.62 21.22 32.58
N GLU A 5 33.94 20.25 33.45
CA GLU A 5 33.76 18.82 33.14
C GLU A 5 32.28 18.47 33.07
N ILE A 6 31.45 19.01 33.96
CA ILE A 6 29.98 18.84 33.95
C ILE A 6 29.36 19.48 32.70
N GLU A 7 29.79 20.68 32.34
CA GLU A 7 29.30 21.38 31.14
C GLU A 7 29.67 20.61 29.85
N ASN A 8 30.87 20.03 29.79
CA ASN A 8 31.31 19.20 28.67
C ASN A 8 30.52 17.87 28.60
N ILE A 9 30.23 17.25 29.76
CA ILE A 9 29.37 16.06 29.82
C ILE A 9 27.95 16.39 29.34
N ASN A 10 27.36 17.50 29.80
CA ASN A 10 26.04 17.95 29.35
C ASN A 10 25.98 18.11 27.83
N GLN A 11 26.94 18.81 27.24
CA GLN A 11 26.96 19.01 25.78
C GLN A 11 27.09 17.69 25.01
N LYS A 12 27.83 16.71 25.53
CA LYS A 12 27.95 15.40 24.89
C LYS A 12 26.65 14.61 24.96
N VAL A 13 26.02 14.62 26.13
CA VAL A 13 24.77 13.90 26.35
C VAL A 13 23.63 14.53 25.55
N GLU A 14 23.51 15.86 25.52
CA GLU A 14 22.53 16.59 24.72
C GLU A 14 22.68 16.26 23.22
N LYS A 15 23.90 16.32 22.69
CA LYS A 15 24.18 15.94 21.29
C LYS A 15 23.87 14.48 20.99
N ALA A 16 24.16 13.57 21.93
CA ALA A 16 23.84 12.16 21.76
C ALA A 16 22.33 11.95 21.69
N VAL A 17 21.58 12.58 22.59
CA VAL A 17 20.12 12.49 22.63
C VAL A 17 19.48 13.11 21.38
N ASP A 18 19.95 14.27 20.92
CA ASP A 18 19.46 14.90 19.68
C ASP A 18 19.67 14.01 18.46
N LEU A 19 20.83 13.35 18.37
CA LEU A 19 21.14 12.41 17.31
C LEU A 19 20.21 11.18 17.35
N GLN A 20 19.98 10.62 18.54
CA GLN A 20 19.08 9.48 18.73
C GLN A 20 17.64 9.83 18.34
N VAL A 21 17.13 10.99 18.77
CA VAL A 21 15.79 11.47 18.42
C VAL A 21 15.65 11.66 16.91
N LYS A 22 16.68 12.23 16.26
CA LYS A 22 16.71 12.37 14.81
C LYS A 22 16.63 11.01 14.12
N GLN A 23 17.43 10.03 14.56
CA GLN A 23 17.46 8.68 13.97
C GLN A 23 16.16 7.92 14.16
N VAL A 24 15.53 8.02 15.34
CA VAL A 24 14.20 7.45 15.61
C VAL A 24 13.17 8.05 14.67
N ARG A 25 13.12 9.38 14.54
CA ARG A 25 12.17 10.05 13.64
C ARG A 25 12.38 9.63 12.20
N LEU A 26 13.63 9.58 11.73
CA LEU A 26 13.93 9.17 10.36
C LEU A 26 13.53 7.72 10.06
N ALA A 27 13.82 6.79 10.97
CA ALA A 27 13.41 5.39 10.80
C ALA A 27 11.88 5.26 10.75
N ASP A 28 11.17 6.09 11.51
CA ASP A 28 9.72 6.10 11.54
C ASP A 28 9.11 6.78 10.30
N ASP A 29 9.68 7.88 9.85
CA ASP A 29 9.34 8.53 8.57
C ASP A 29 9.55 7.57 7.40
N THR A 30 10.65 6.80 7.39
CA THR A 30 10.89 5.75 6.38
C THR A 30 9.77 4.71 6.40
N LYS A 31 9.32 4.24 7.57
CA LYS A 31 8.20 3.29 7.70
C LYS A 31 6.90 3.86 7.13
N PHE A 32 6.61 5.14 7.40
CA PHE A 32 5.45 5.79 6.82
C PHE A 32 5.56 5.88 5.29
N GLY A 33 6.73 6.26 4.77
CA GLY A 33 6.98 6.35 3.35
C GLY A 33 6.76 5.04 2.61
N ILE A 34 7.31 3.92 3.10
CA ILE A 34 7.12 2.60 2.47
C ILE A 34 5.65 2.14 2.49
N ALA A 35 4.91 2.50 3.54
CA ALA A 35 3.49 2.16 3.65
C ALA A 35 2.68 2.90 2.58
N MET A 36 2.93 4.20 2.41
CA MET A 36 2.30 5.00 1.36
C MET A 36 2.72 4.55 -0.03
N GLN A 37 4.01 4.28 -0.24
CA GLN A 37 4.53 3.75 -1.50
C GLN A 37 3.86 2.43 -1.87
N GLY A 38 3.69 1.50 -0.91
CA GLY A 38 2.99 0.25 -1.12
C GLY A 38 1.49 0.40 -1.43
N ILE A 39 0.83 1.44 -0.92
CA ILE A 39 -0.56 1.76 -1.27
C ILE A 39 -0.63 2.20 -2.74
N TYR A 40 0.18 3.19 -3.13
CA TYR A 40 0.10 3.73 -4.49
C TYR A 40 0.53 2.75 -5.57
N VAL A 41 1.51 1.89 -5.29
CA VAL A 41 1.86 0.79 -6.21
C VAL A 41 0.67 -0.12 -6.48
N ARG A 42 -0.12 -0.46 -5.44
CA ARG A 42 -1.31 -1.32 -5.60
C ARG A 42 -2.48 -0.58 -6.24
N GLU A 43 -2.63 0.70 -5.94
CA GLU A 43 -3.66 1.54 -6.56
C GLU A 43 -3.52 1.57 -8.09
N LEU A 44 -2.29 1.48 -8.63
CA LEU A 44 -2.05 1.34 -10.08
C LEU A 44 -2.70 0.11 -10.72
N LEU A 45 -3.01 -0.94 -9.93
CA LEU A 45 -3.74 -2.11 -10.41
C LEU A 45 -5.25 -1.84 -10.56
N ILE A 46 -5.78 -0.88 -9.79
CA ILE A 46 -7.19 -0.48 -9.83
C ILE A 46 -7.40 0.61 -10.88
N ASP A 47 -6.64 1.70 -10.76
CA ASP A 47 -6.75 2.85 -11.64
C ASP A 47 -5.38 3.50 -11.85
N ASP A 48 -4.94 3.51 -13.09
CA ASP A 48 -3.68 4.10 -13.50
C ASP A 48 -3.89 5.59 -13.85
N THR A 49 -3.96 6.42 -12.80
CA THR A 49 -4.08 7.87 -12.97
C THR A 49 -2.74 8.58 -12.86
N GLN A 50 -2.63 9.77 -13.46
CA GLN A 50 -1.45 10.61 -13.28
C GLN A 50 -1.24 10.99 -11.80
N GLU A 51 -2.32 11.20 -11.05
CA GLU A 51 -2.25 11.51 -9.62
C GLU A 51 -1.65 10.35 -8.82
N THR A 52 -2.08 9.11 -9.11
CA THR A 52 -1.53 7.89 -8.48
C THR A 52 -0.04 7.74 -8.77
N ARG A 53 0.38 7.98 -10.03
CA ARG A 53 1.80 7.97 -10.42
C ARG A 53 2.61 9.08 -9.73
N ASP A 54 2.11 10.30 -9.71
CA ASP A 54 2.77 11.44 -9.06
C ASP A 54 2.93 11.21 -7.56
N ASN A 55 1.92 10.62 -6.91
CA ASN A 55 1.98 10.25 -5.49
C ASN A 55 3.00 9.13 -5.25
N LEU A 56 3.04 8.11 -6.10
CA LEU A 56 4.04 7.05 -6.02
C LEU A 56 5.47 7.63 -6.09
N ASP A 57 5.75 8.46 -7.09
CA ASP A 57 7.05 9.12 -7.27
C ASP A 57 7.40 10.00 -6.06
N THR A 58 6.40 10.72 -5.52
CA THR A 58 6.56 11.55 -4.32
C THR A 58 7.00 10.72 -3.12
N TYR A 59 6.36 9.58 -2.88
CA TYR A 59 6.69 8.73 -1.74
C TYR A 59 7.96 7.91 -1.96
N GLN A 60 8.30 7.56 -3.19
CA GLN A 60 9.61 6.99 -3.53
C GLN A 60 10.74 7.96 -3.17
N GLN A 61 10.65 9.22 -3.65
CA GLN A 61 11.64 10.25 -3.30
C GLN A 61 11.68 10.53 -1.79
N TYR A 62 10.51 10.53 -1.13
CA TYR A 62 10.44 10.71 0.30
C TYR A 62 11.20 9.61 1.06
N VAL A 63 11.03 8.34 0.67
CA VAL A 63 11.75 7.21 1.28
C VAL A 63 13.25 7.34 1.00
N ASP A 64 13.65 7.61 -0.24
CA ASP A 64 15.06 7.82 -0.63
C ASP A 64 15.73 8.91 0.23
N ASP A 65 15.06 10.05 0.40
CA ASP A 65 15.56 11.18 1.18
C ASP A 65 15.73 10.81 2.66
N LYS A 66 14.78 10.10 3.26
CA LYS A 66 14.88 9.68 4.68
C LYS A 66 15.98 8.65 4.89
N ILE A 67 16.14 7.73 3.94
CA ILE A 67 17.22 6.74 3.96
C ILE A 67 18.59 7.44 3.83
N LEU A 68 18.70 8.46 2.98
CA LEU A 68 19.92 9.26 2.87
C LEU A 68 20.22 9.99 4.18
N GLU A 69 19.23 10.70 4.75
CA GLU A 69 19.39 11.43 6.00
C GLU A 69 19.82 10.52 7.17
N ILE A 70 19.27 9.31 7.25
CA ILE A 70 19.64 8.36 8.32
C ILE A 70 21.03 7.79 8.09
N THR A 71 21.42 7.55 6.82
CA THR A 71 22.78 7.15 6.42
C THR A 71 23.82 8.16 6.88
N GLU A 72 23.58 9.44 6.63
CA GLU A 72 24.49 10.52 7.04
C GLU A 72 24.64 10.65 8.56
N SER A 73 23.58 10.27 9.29
CA SER A 73 23.58 10.31 10.75
C SER A 73 24.18 9.05 11.40
N ALA A 74 24.37 7.96 10.66
CA ALA A 74 24.78 6.67 11.20
C ALA A 74 26.27 6.65 11.61
N VAL A 75 26.53 6.73 12.92
CA VAL A 75 27.90 6.77 13.46
C VAL A 75 28.40 5.39 13.90
N SER A 76 27.58 4.63 14.64
CA SER A 76 27.95 3.32 15.14
C SER A 76 27.97 2.25 14.04
N GLU A 77 28.75 1.20 14.25
CA GLU A 77 28.87 0.10 13.27
C GLU A 77 27.52 -0.59 13.06
N ASP A 78 26.77 -0.83 14.15
CA ASP A 78 25.43 -1.43 14.07
C ASP A 78 24.46 -0.58 13.24
N MET A 79 24.44 0.74 13.47
CA MET A 79 23.60 1.66 12.69
C MET A 79 23.99 1.67 11.21
N LYS A 80 25.29 1.63 10.90
CA LYS A 80 25.74 1.58 9.51
C LYS A 80 25.33 0.28 8.83
N ASP A 81 25.41 -0.86 9.52
CA ASP A 81 24.95 -2.14 8.97
C ASP A 81 23.43 -2.11 8.70
N TYR A 82 22.62 -1.65 9.67
CA TYR A 82 21.18 -1.57 9.50
C TYR A 82 20.78 -0.65 8.35
N VAL A 83 21.38 0.54 8.27
CA VAL A 83 21.07 1.49 7.20
C VAL A 83 21.59 1.01 5.84
N ALA A 84 22.70 0.28 5.79
CA ALA A 84 23.17 -0.36 4.55
C ALA A 84 22.17 -1.42 4.05
N LYS A 85 21.55 -2.18 4.97
CA LYS A 85 20.49 -3.14 4.63
C LYS A 85 19.23 -2.45 4.13
N ILE A 86 18.80 -1.35 4.79
CA ILE A 86 17.68 -0.54 4.32
C ILE A 86 17.94 -0.01 2.90
N ASN A 87 19.12 0.59 2.66
CA ASN A 87 19.51 1.06 1.33
C ASN A 87 19.50 -0.05 0.28
N ALA A 88 20.00 -1.25 0.63
CA ALA A 88 20.01 -2.37 -0.29
C ALA A 88 18.60 -2.78 -0.72
N TYR A 89 17.67 -2.92 0.23
CA TYR A 89 16.27 -3.22 -0.09
C TYR A 89 15.58 -2.09 -0.85
N ASN A 90 15.88 -0.84 -0.54
CA ASN A 90 15.33 0.30 -1.25
C ASN A 90 15.80 0.35 -2.72
N ASN A 91 17.08 0.03 -2.97
CA ASN A 91 17.59 -0.10 -4.33
C ASN A 91 16.92 -1.28 -5.07
N THR A 92 16.68 -2.40 -4.38
CA THR A 92 15.91 -3.52 -4.92
C THR A 92 14.49 -3.07 -5.28
N PHE A 93 13.78 -2.42 -4.37
CA PHE A 93 12.45 -1.86 -4.62
C PHE A 93 12.44 -0.97 -5.88
N ASN A 94 13.38 -0.03 -5.98
CA ASN A 94 13.47 0.90 -7.12
C ASN A 94 13.72 0.14 -8.44
N SER A 95 14.60 -0.86 -8.42
CA SER A 95 14.86 -1.73 -9.58
C SER A 95 13.62 -2.53 -9.99
N ASP A 96 12.93 -3.13 -9.02
CA ASP A 96 11.73 -3.93 -9.26
C ASP A 96 10.59 -3.04 -9.79
N LEU A 97 10.50 -1.78 -9.35
CA LEU A 97 9.54 -0.82 -9.87
C LEU A 97 9.81 -0.45 -11.33
N GLU A 98 11.08 -0.30 -11.72
CA GLU A 98 11.46 -0.13 -13.13
C GLU A 98 11.07 -1.35 -13.98
N GLU A 99 11.28 -2.56 -13.47
CA GLU A 99 10.88 -3.80 -14.13
C GLU A 99 9.35 -3.90 -14.26
N MET A 100 8.61 -3.53 -13.22
CA MET A 100 7.15 -3.43 -13.24
C MET A 100 6.68 -2.51 -14.38
N TRP A 101 7.26 -1.32 -14.50
CA TRP A 101 6.92 -0.40 -15.59
C TRP A 101 7.26 -0.95 -16.98
N SER A 102 8.34 -1.73 -17.10
CA SER A 102 8.67 -2.42 -18.35
C SER A 102 7.59 -3.44 -18.72
N TYR A 103 7.12 -4.27 -17.78
CA TYR A 103 6.03 -5.21 -18.02
C TYR A 103 4.70 -4.51 -18.31
N TYR A 104 4.41 -3.40 -17.61
CA TYR A 104 3.23 -2.59 -17.85
C TYR A 104 3.19 -2.07 -19.29
N ASN A 105 4.28 -1.48 -19.76
CA ASN A 105 4.40 -0.97 -21.13
C ASN A 105 4.35 -2.07 -22.20
N ALA A 106 4.73 -3.30 -21.84
CA ALA A 106 4.62 -4.48 -22.71
C ALA A 106 3.21 -5.10 -22.72
N GLY A 107 2.30 -4.64 -21.84
CA GLY A 107 0.97 -5.24 -21.67
C GLY A 107 0.99 -6.59 -20.93
N GLU A 108 2.08 -6.90 -20.21
CA GLU A 108 2.27 -8.14 -19.47
C GLU A 108 1.69 -8.03 -18.04
N PHE A 109 0.39 -7.79 -17.94
CA PHE A 109 -0.30 -7.46 -16.67
C PHE A 109 -0.15 -8.52 -15.57
N GLU A 110 -0.08 -9.81 -15.92
CA GLU A 110 0.14 -10.86 -14.91
C GLU A 110 1.52 -10.76 -14.26
N LYS A 111 2.55 -10.33 -15.01
CA LYS A 111 3.87 -10.06 -14.43
C LYS A 111 3.89 -8.78 -13.60
N VAL A 112 3.14 -7.76 -14.02
CA VAL A 112 2.96 -6.54 -13.21
C VAL A 112 2.40 -6.89 -11.83
N LYS A 113 1.36 -7.73 -11.78
CA LYS A 113 0.79 -8.23 -10.52
C LYS A 113 1.80 -9.04 -9.71
N GLU A 114 2.59 -9.89 -10.35
CA GLU A 114 3.64 -10.69 -9.68
C GLU A 114 4.67 -9.79 -9.01
N VAL A 115 5.21 -8.80 -9.74
CA VAL A 115 6.19 -7.84 -9.20
C VAL A 115 5.61 -7.04 -8.03
N ILE A 116 4.36 -6.58 -8.13
CA ILE A 116 3.70 -5.82 -7.07
C ILE A 116 3.51 -6.66 -5.80
N ASN A 117 2.99 -7.87 -5.94
CA ASN A 117 2.58 -8.70 -4.81
C ASN A 117 3.74 -9.51 -4.19
N ILE A 118 4.85 -9.68 -4.90
CA ILE A 118 5.98 -10.49 -4.43
C ILE A 118 7.22 -9.62 -4.22
N ASP A 119 7.75 -9.04 -5.29
CA ASP A 119 9.08 -8.43 -5.27
C ASP A 119 9.07 -7.11 -4.50
N LEU A 120 8.14 -6.21 -4.83
CA LEU A 120 7.97 -4.92 -4.15
C LEU A 120 7.57 -5.09 -2.69
N GLU A 121 6.70 -6.07 -2.38
CA GLU A 121 6.32 -6.37 -0.99
C GLU A 121 7.53 -6.91 -0.19
N GLN A 122 8.32 -7.81 -0.78
CA GLN A 122 9.50 -8.36 -0.12
C GLN A 122 10.53 -7.26 0.19
N ALA A 123 10.79 -6.37 -0.75
CA ALA A 123 11.70 -5.25 -0.54
C ALA A 123 11.20 -4.32 0.60
N ASN A 124 9.91 -3.97 0.60
CA ASN A 124 9.30 -3.16 1.65
C ASN A 124 9.37 -3.82 3.03
N ARG A 125 9.13 -5.14 3.11
CA ARG A 125 9.27 -5.89 4.36
C ARG A 125 10.70 -5.83 4.89
N GLY A 126 11.69 -5.94 4.00
CA GLY A 126 13.10 -5.79 4.35
C GLY A 126 13.42 -4.41 4.93
N ILE A 127 12.92 -3.34 4.32
CA ILE A 127 13.08 -1.96 4.83
C ILE A 127 12.44 -1.84 6.22
N LEU A 128 11.20 -2.32 6.38
CA LEU A 128 10.46 -2.27 7.64
C LEU A 128 11.20 -2.97 8.78
N ASP A 129 11.73 -4.17 8.53
CA ASP A 129 12.42 -4.98 9.55
C ASP A 129 13.68 -4.28 10.06
N TYR A 130 14.48 -3.69 9.17
CA TYR A 130 15.68 -2.96 9.60
C TYR A 130 15.38 -1.59 10.19
N ALA A 131 14.31 -0.93 9.76
CA ALA A 131 13.82 0.28 10.43
C ALA A 131 13.41 -0.03 11.88
N LYS A 132 12.74 -1.17 12.14
CA LYS A 132 12.43 -1.64 13.50
C LYS A 132 13.70 -1.89 14.33
N LYS A 133 14.72 -2.53 13.76
CA LYS A 133 16.02 -2.73 14.44
C LYS A 133 16.70 -1.42 14.82
N ILE A 134 16.60 -0.40 13.98
CA ILE A 134 17.08 0.94 14.33
C ILE A 134 16.32 1.47 15.55
N LEU A 135 14.98 1.40 15.55
CA LEU A 135 14.17 1.86 16.68
C LEU A 135 14.52 1.12 17.98
N GLU A 136 14.70 -0.20 17.91
CA GLU A 136 15.13 -1.04 19.05
C GLU A 136 16.52 -0.66 19.55
N TYR A 137 17.48 -0.48 18.65
CA TYR A 137 18.84 -0.06 18.97
C TYR A 137 18.86 1.31 19.65
N GLN A 138 18.12 2.28 19.12
CA GLN A 138 18.06 3.63 19.70
C GLN A 138 17.43 3.63 21.10
N ALA A 139 16.42 2.79 21.33
CA ALA A 139 15.84 2.60 22.65
C ALA A 139 16.86 2.05 23.65
N GLU A 140 17.66 1.05 23.26
CA GLU A 140 18.73 0.49 24.09
C GLU A 140 19.83 1.53 24.38
N GLN A 141 20.27 2.29 23.38
CA GLN A 141 21.29 3.33 23.56
C GLN A 141 20.81 4.45 24.50
N LEU A 142 19.52 4.79 24.49
CA LEU A 142 18.95 5.79 25.40
C LEU A 142 18.99 5.30 26.87
N ASP A 143 18.73 4.01 27.10
CA ASP A 143 18.83 3.39 28.43
C ASP A 143 20.28 3.37 28.94
N LEU A 144 21.25 3.10 28.05
CA LEU A 144 22.68 3.10 28.39
C LEU A 144 23.21 4.49 28.75
N VAL A 145 22.90 5.52 27.94
CA VAL A 145 23.29 6.91 28.22
C VAL A 145 22.72 7.38 29.57
N THR A 146 21.51 6.92 29.90
CA THR A 146 20.86 7.22 31.18
C THR A 146 21.56 6.54 32.36
N ALA A 147 22.00 5.29 32.19
CA ALA A 147 22.72 4.55 33.23
C ALA A 147 24.12 5.14 33.50
N ASP A 148 24.83 5.58 32.46
CA ASP A 148 26.17 6.16 32.57
C ASP A 148 26.17 7.55 33.24
N ALA A 149 25.18 8.39 32.90
CA ALA A 149 24.96 9.68 33.55
C ALA A 149 24.75 9.53 35.07
N LYS A 150 24.07 8.47 35.52
CA LYS A 150 23.83 8.18 36.94
C LYS A 150 25.10 7.77 37.70
N ASN A 151 26.01 7.03 37.06
CA ASN A 151 27.25 6.56 37.69
C ASN A 151 28.32 7.66 37.80
N THR A 152 28.41 8.56 36.81
CA THR A 152 29.40 9.64 36.82
C THR A 152 29.13 10.67 37.95
N VAL A 153 27.87 10.85 38.35
CA VAL A 153 27.43 11.77 39.43
C VAL A 153 27.89 11.34 40.83
N VAL A 154 28.21 10.07 41.06
CA VAL A 154 28.60 9.54 42.38
C VAL A 154 30.04 9.90 42.77
N SER A 155 30.85 10.44 41.83
CA SER A 155 32.31 10.58 41.98
C SER A 155 32.79 11.95 42.46
N THR A 156 31.94 12.97 42.61
CA THR A 156 32.34 14.38 42.90
C THR A 156 31.75 14.95 44.19
N ARG A 157 32.62 15.56 45.02
CA ARG A 157 32.40 15.88 46.46
C ARG A 157 31.50 17.11 46.72
N THR A 158 30.34 16.85 47.33
CA THR A 158 29.57 17.56 48.38
C THR A 158 29.14 19.04 48.26
N ILE A 159 29.73 19.93 47.47
CA ILE A 159 29.17 21.31 47.28
C ILE A 159 28.42 21.43 45.94
N ALA A 160 28.78 20.59 44.98
CA ALA A 160 28.11 20.49 43.70
C ALA A 160 26.73 19.78 43.76
N LEU A 161 26.26 19.37 44.94
CA LEU A 161 25.04 18.55 45.11
C LEU A 161 23.73 19.27 44.72
N ASP A 162 23.64 20.60 44.90
CA ASP A 162 22.41 21.35 44.57
C ASP A 162 22.30 21.60 43.06
N GLU A 163 23.29 22.25 42.47
CA GLU A 163 23.29 22.55 41.02
C GLU A 163 23.37 21.28 40.16
N ILE A 164 24.15 20.27 40.57
CA ILE A 164 24.14 18.95 39.91
C ILE A 164 22.82 18.22 40.19
N GLY A 165 22.24 18.34 41.37
CA GLY A 165 20.95 17.72 41.69
C GLY A 165 19.80 18.30 40.88
N GLN A 166 19.76 19.62 40.72
CA GLN A 166 18.80 20.31 39.86
C GLN A 166 19.03 19.98 38.39
N LEU A 167 20.28 19.93 37.94
CA LEU A 167 20.64 19.54 36.58
C LEU A 167 20.25 18.08 36.28
N SER A 168 20.57 17.15 37.18
CA SER A 168 20.21 15.74 37.06
C SER A 168 18.69 15.58 37.02
N ASN A 169 17.94 16.34 37.83
CA ASN A 169 16.49 16.36 37.77
C ASN A 169 15.93 16.94 36.47
N ALA A 170 16.49 18.04 35.96
CA ALA A 170 16.09 18.63 34.68
C ALA A 170 16.38 17.69 33.52
N PHE A 171 17.55 17.04 33.54
CA PHE A 171 17.95 16.04 32.55
C PHE A 171 17.04 14.81 32.58
N ASN A 172 16.75 14.27 33.77
CA ASN A 172 15.83 13.15 33.92
C ASN A 172 14.43 13.50 33.42
N LYS A 173 13.93 14.71 33.68
CA LYS A 173 12.64 15.19 33.12
C LYS A 173 12.67 15.30 31.60
N MET A 174 13.74 15.84 31.02
CA MET A 174 13.89 15.92 29.56
C MET A 174 13.93 14.52 28.93
N LYS A 175 14.69 13.60 29.52
CA LYS A 175 14.72 12.18 29.14
C LYS A 175 13.32 11.56 29.22
N ASP A 176 12.57 11.78 30.29
CA ASP A 176 11.24 11.22 30.44
C ASP A 176 10.27 11.77 29.39
N ASN A 177 10.36 13.08 29.10
CA ASN A 177 9.56 13.71 28.04
C ASN A 177 9.94 13.21 26.64
N LEU A 178 11.23 12.99 26.36
CA LEU A 178 11.70 12.46 25.09
C LEU A 178 11.32 10.99 24.92
N ASN A 179 11.42 10.17 25.97
CA ASN A 179 10.89 8.81 25.97
C ASN A 179 9.40 8.79 25.70
N LEU A 180 8.64 9.70 26.31
CA LEU A 180 7.20 9.82 26.06
C LEU A 180 6.92 10.22 24.61
N LEU A 181 7.67 11.18 24.06
CA LEU A 181 7.52 11.63 22.68
C LEU A 181 7.87 10.52 21.69
N ILE A 182 8.99 9.83 21.89
CA ILE A 182 9.41 8.68 21.08
C ILE A 182 8.32 7.60 21.09
N ARG A 183 7.80 7.25 22.27
CA ARG A 183 6.72 6.26 22.39
C ARG A 183 5.44 6.70 21.69
N ASN A 184 5.07 7.97 21.79
CA ASN A 184 3.88 8.49 21.13
C ASN A 184 4.04 8.50 19.61
N VAL A 185 5.20 8.90 19.10
CA VAL A 185 5.51 8.87 17.66
C VAL A 185 5.50 7.44 17.15
N GLN A 186 6.22 6.52 17.82
CA GLN A 186 6.22 5.10 17.50
C GLN A 186 4.80 4.51 17.49
N SER A 187 3.98 4.80 18.51
CA SER A 187 2.60 4.31 18.61
C SER A 187 1.71 4.86 17.49
N ASN A 188 1.84 6.14 17.14
CA ASN A 188 1.03 6.74 16.08
C ASN A 188 1.41 6.19 14.72
N THR A 189 2.70 6.03 14.44
CA THR A 189 3.16 5.49 13.16
C THR A 189 2.93 4.00 13.05
N GLU A 190 2.98 3.25 14.16
CA GLU A 190 2.54 1.86 14.17
C GLU A 190 1.05 1.74 13.83
N GLN A 191 0.18 2.57 14.43
CA GLN A 191 -1.23 2.64 14.03
C GLN A 191 -1.41 3.02 12.57
N LEU A 192 -0.63 3.98 12.08
CA LEU A 192 -0.69 4.43 10.68
C LEU A 192 -0.20 3.34 9.71
N THR A 193 0.84 2.60 10.07
CA THR A 193 1.36 1.47 9.29
C THR A 193 0.32 0.35 9.24
N VAL A 194 -0.30 0.02 10.38
CA VAL A 194 -1.38 -0.98 10.43
C VAL A 194 -2.57 -0.54 9.58
N ALA A 195 -2.99 0.73 9.69
CA ALA A 195 -4.08 1.24 8.87
C ALA A 195 -3.74 1.21 7.36
N ALA A 196 -2.49 1.47 7.00
CA ALA A 196 -2.02 1.36 5.62
C ALA A 196 -1.97 -0.10 5.14
N GLU A 197 -1.57 -1.06 5.96
CA GLU A 197 -1.62 -2.49 5.67
C GLU A 197 -3.06 -2.99 5.50
N GLU A 198 -3.99 -2.55 6.37
CA GLU A 198 -5.43 -2.87 6.25
C GLU A 198 -6.03 -2.27 4.98
N LEU A 199 -5.68 -1.02 4.65
CA LEU A 199 -6.11 -0.35 3.43
C LEU A 199 -5.56 -1.07 2.20
N SER A 200 -4.30 -1.48 2.24
CA SER A 200 -3.64 -2.26 1.20
C SER A 200 -4.36 -3.58 0.96
N THR A 201 -4.66 -4.34 2.01
CA THR A 201 -5.41 -5.61 1.92
C THR A 201 -6.81 -5.37 1.34
N SER A 202 -7.50 -4.32 1.79
CA SER A 202 -8.82 -3.95 1.27
C SER A 202 -8.79 -3.57 -0.21
N THR A 203 -7.68 -2.96 -0.66
CA THR A 203 -7.44 -2.59 -2.06
C THR A 203 -7.23 -3.84 -2.93
N GLU A 204 -6.52 -4.85 -2.42
CA GLU A 204 -6.37 -6.15 -3.10
C GLU A 204 -7.72 -6.87 -3.23
N GLU A 205 -8.51 -6.94 -2.16
CA GLU A 205 -9.86 -7.53 -2.20
C GLU A 205 -10.78 -6.78 -3.17
N MET A 206 -10.70 -5.45 -3.21
CA MET A 206 -11.46 -4.61 -4.14
C MET A 206 -11.05 -4.86 -5.59
N THR A 207 -9.75 -5.03 -5.86
CA THR A 207 -9.22 -5.34 -7.19
C THR A 207 -9.77 -6.67 -7.67
N ALA A 208 -9.64 -7.73 -6.85
CA ALA A 208 -10.17 -9.06 -7.18
C ALA A 208 -11.69 -9.05 -7.42
N THR A 209 -12.44 -8.35 -6.57
CA THR A 209 -13.89 -8.21 -6.73
C THR A 209 -14.26 -7.45 -8.02
N SER A 210 -13.46 -6.46 -8.41
CA SER A 210 -13.68 -5.69 -9.64
C SER A 210 -13.39 -6.51 -10.89
N GLU A 211 -12.35 -7.37 -10.86
CA GLU A 211 -12.06 -8.34 -11.94
C GLU A 211 -13.21 -9.34 -12.12
N ASP A 212 -13.71 -9.92 -11.01
CA ASP A 212 -14.85 -10.83 -11.03
C ASP A 212 -16.11 -10.15 -11.61
N MET A 213 -16.33 -8.89 -11.23
CA MET A 213 -17.45 -8.10 -11.76
C MET A 213 -17.30 -7.85 -13.26
N ALA A 214 -16.10 -7.51 -13.73
CA ALA A 214 -15.83 -7.33 -15.16
C ALA A 214 -16.09 -8.62 -15.96
N HIS A 215 -15.68 -9.77 -15.42
CA HIS A 215 -15.96 -11.09 -16.01
C HIS A 215 -17.47 -11.34 -16.09
N GLN A 216 -18.21 -11.10 -14.99
CA GLN A 216 -19.66 -11.31 -14.94
C GLN A 216 -20.43 -10.40 -15.91
N VAL A 217 -19.96 -9.15 -16.09
CA VAL A 217 -20.53 -8.22 -17.08
C VAL A 217 -20.28 -8.71 -18.49
N SER A 218 -19.09 -9.24 -18.80
CA SER A 218 -18.77 -9.84 -20.10
C SER A 218 -19.69 -11.03 -20.40
N GLU A 219 -19.84 -11.95 -19.44
CA GLU A 219 -20.74 -13.10 -19.58
C GLU A 219 -22.19 -12.65 -19.79
N THR A 220 -22.64 -11.63 -19.04
CA THR A 220 -23.99 -11.06 -19.21
C THR A 220 -24.18 -10.46 -20.60
N ALA A 221 -23.17 -9.79 -21.16
CA ALA A 221 -23.22 -9.24 -22.51
C ALA A 221 -23.32 -10.35 -23.57
N GLU A 222 -22.58 -11.44 -23.42
CA GLU A 222 -22.67 -12.61 -24.30
C GLU A 222 -24.06 -13.26 -24.23
N ILE A 223 -24.61 -13.43 -23.02
CA ILE A 223 -25.97 -13.96 -22.81
C ILE A 223 -27.01 -13.04 -23.45
N ALA A 224 -26.87 -11.72 -23.31
CA ALA A 224 -27.77 -10.75 -23.92
C ALA A 224 -27.72 -10.82 -25.45
N GLN A 225 -26.53 -10.97 -26.04
CA GLN A 225 -26.35 -11.14 -27.48
C GLN A 225 -26.99 -12.45 -27.97
N MET A 226 -26.80 -13.56 -27.24
CA MET A 226 -27.42 -14.84 -27.55
C MET A 226 -28.95 -14.75 -27.48
N SER A 227 -29.48 -14.09 -26.45
CA SER A 227 -30.92 -13.88 -26.25
C SER A 227 -31.53 -13.05 -27.39
N ALA A 228 -30.85 -11.98 -27.82
CA ALA A 228 -31.28 -11.15 -28.95
C ALA A 228 -31.32 -11.97 -30.26
N LYS A 229 -30.33 -12.84 -30.49
CA LYS A 229 -30.30 -13.75 -31.64
C LYS A 229 -31.49 -14.71 -31.63
N THR A 230 -31.73 -15.38 -30.50
CA THR A 230 -32.86 -16.32 -30.33
C THR A 230 -34.21 -15.64 -30.50
N ALA A 231 -34.36 -14.41 -30.00
CA ALA A 231 -35.58 -13.62 -30.19
C ALA A 231 -35.83 -13.30 -31.67
N ASN A 232 -34.77 -12.96 -32.42
CA ASN A 232 -34.87 -12.70 -33.86
C ASN A 232 -35.23 -13.97 -34.66
N GLU A 233 -34.64 -15.12 -34.31
CA GLU A 233 -35.01 -16.42 -34.90
C GLU A 233 -36.48 -16.78 -34.61
N SER A 234 -36.94 -16.52 -33.39
CA SER A 234 -38.34 -16.74 -33.00
C SER A 234 -39.31 -15.83 -33.76
N ALA A 235 -38.96 -14.55 -33.95
CA ALA A 235 -39.74 -13.62 -34.75
C ALA A 235 -39.88 -14.11 -36.20
N LYS A 236 -38.77 -14.57 -36.80
CA LYS A 236 -38.77 -15.14 -38.15
C LYS A 236 -39.64 -16.40 -38.26
N ALA A 237 -39.55 -17.31 -37.30
CA ALA A 237 -40.40 -18.50 -37.27
C ALA A 237 -41.89 -18.15 -37.14
N MET A 238 -42.20 -17.08 -36.41
CA MET A 238 -43.56 -16.58 -36.26
C MET A 238 -44.10 -15.94 -37.55
N ASP A 239 -43.27 -15.22 -38.30
CA ASP A 239 -43.62 -14.72 -39.64
C ASP A 239 -43.88 -15.85 -40.63
N GLU A 240 -43.05 -16.89 -40.61
CA GLU A 240 -43.25 -18.10 -41.43
C GLU A 240 -44.56 -18.81 -41.06
N THR A 241 -44.87 -18.89 -39.76
CA THR A 241 -46.13 -19.47 -39.25
C THR A 241 -47.34 -18.64 -39.69
N ALA A 242 -47.28 -17.31 -39.58
CA ALA A 242 -48.34 -16.42 -40.03
C ALA A 242 -48.59 -16.54 -41.54
N SER A 243 -47.52 -16.62 -42.35
CA SER A 243 -47.60 -16.89 -43.79
C SER A 243 -48.23 -18.26 -44.09
N GLY A 244 -47.88 -19.28 -43.31
CA GLY A 244 -48.49 -20.62 -43.40
C GLY A 244 -49.99 -20.59 -43.14
N ILE A 245 -50.42 -19.91 -42.06
CA ILE A 245 -51.84 -19.74 -41.70
C ILE A 245 -52.59 -19.00 -42.82
N GLN A 246 -52.02 -17.93 -43.38
CA GLN A 246 -52.61 -17.19 -44.50
C GLN A 246 -52.88 -18.11 -45.70
N LYS A 247 -51.90 -18.92 -46.10
CA LYS A 247 -52.05 -19.90 -47.20
C LYS A 247 -53.11 -20.95 -46.93
N ILE A 248 -53.21 -21.42 -45.68
CA ILE A 248 -54.25 -22.37 -45.27
C ILE A 248 -55.63 -21.74 -45.38
N ALA A 249 -55.80 -20.48 -44.95
CA ALA A 249 -57.06 -19.76 -45.05
C ALA A 249 -57.50 -19.59 -46.52
N GLU A 250 -56.58 -19.16 -47.39
CA GLU A 250 -56.82 -19.04 -48.83
C GLU A 250 -57.22 -20.38 -49.46
N SER A 251 -56.49 -21.46 -49.15
CA SER A 251 -56.78 -22.80 -49.66
C SER A 251 -58.14 -23.31 -49.17
N THR A 252 -58.51 -23.02 -47.92
CA THR A 252 -59.81 -23.37 -47.34
C THR A 252 -60.95 -22.61 -48.05
N GLN A 253 -60.73 -21.33 -48.41
CA GLN A 253 -61.71 -20.54 -49.14
C GLN A 253 -61.91 -21.04 -50.57
N VAL A 254 -60.82 -21.42 -51.26
CA VAL A 254 -60.87 -22.06 -52.58
C VAL A 254 -61.61 -23.40 -52.51
N LEU A 255 -61.32 -24.23 -51.50
CA LEU A 255 -61.99 -25.50 -51.29
C LEU A 255 -63.50 -25.31 -51.04
N HIS A 256 -63.87 -24.32 -50.23
CA HIS A 256 -65.26 -23.97 -49.97
C HIS A 256 -66.00 -23.56 -51.25
N GLN A 257 -65.39 -22.70 -52.08
CA GLN A 257 -65.95 -22.30 -53.37
C GLN A 257 -66.16 -23.51 -54.29
N LYS A 258 -65.15 -24.39 -54.40
CA LYS A 258 -65.24 -25.63 -55.19
C LYS A 258 -66.36 -26.56 -54.71
N ALA A 259 -66.57 -26.66 -53.39
CA ALA A 259 -67.64 -27.44 -52.81
C ALA A 259 -69.02 -26.88 -53.19
N ILE A 260 -69.20 -25.55 -53.12
CA ILE A 260 -70.42 -24.87 -53.58
C ILE A 260 -70.69 -25.16 -55.06
N ASP A 261 -69.67 -24.99 -55.92
CA ASP A 261 -69.81 -25.23 -57.35
C ASP A 261 -70.25 -26.69 -57.63
N THR A 262 -69.67 -27.65 -56.89
CA THR A 262 -70.02 -29.07 -57.00
C THR A 262 -71.47 -29.33 -56.56
N GLU A 263 -71.94 -28.70 -55.49
CA GLU A 263 -73.33 -28.81 -55.02
C GLU A 263 -74.33 -28.28 -56.07
N VAL A 264 -74.00 -27.15 -56.71
CA VAL A 264 -74.81 -26.57 -57.78
C VAL A 264 -74.91 -27.49 -58.98
N ILE A 265 -73.80 -28.14 -59.37
CA ILE A 265 -73.78 -29.11 -60.47
C ILE A 265 -74.61 -30.34 -60.12
N ALA A 266 -74.49 -30.87 -58.90
CA ALA A 266 -75.21 -32.08 -58.46
C ALA A 266 -76.74 -31.91 -58.35
N LYS A 267 -77.23 -30.67 -58.23
CA LYS A 267 -78.67 -30.34 -58.19
C LYS A 267 -79.31 -30.16 -59.58
N LYS A 268 -78.51 -30.14 -60.65
CA LYS A 268 -78.99 -30.12 -62.04
C LYS A 268 -79.15 -31.53 -62.61
#